data_AF-A0A2X3VPW7-F1
#
_entry.id   AF-A0A2X3VPW7-F1
#
_cell.length_a   1.000
_cell.length_b   1.000
_cell.length_c   1.000
_cell.angle_alpha   90.00
_cell.angle_beta   90.00
_cell.angle_gamma   90.00
#
_symmetry.space_group_name_H-M   'P 1'
#
loop_
_entity.id
_entity.type
_entity.pdbx_description
1 polymer ?
#
loop_
_entity_poly.entity_id
_entity_poly.type
_entity_poly.pdbx_seq_one_letter_code
_entity_poly.pdbx_strand_id
1 'polypeptide(L)'
;MEKKETFGFRKSRVSKTLCGAILGTAAFVAVSGNKVLAEETITSSPVDTAVVNSETGNPATNLPEKQEDPTTEATNSQNQAGQAQGSMPIDVSTSELDQAVEEAKAAGITVVEDETVDKGTVTTAEEAAQKEAEIKDDYASQAEAIKETTDQYKADVAANQAETDRITAENAAKKAQYEQDRKAYLEEVDRITAENAAKKADYEAKLAQYQADLAAIQQANS
;
A
#
# COMPACT_ATOMS: atom_id res chain seq x y z
N MET A 1 16.06 -19.48 0.77
CA MET A 1 15.15 -18.71 1.64
C MET A 1 14.51 -17.67 0.75
N GLU A 2 13.22 -17.81 0.45
CA GLU A 2 12.48 -16.70 -0.16
C GLU A 2 12.23 -15.68 0.95
N LYS A 3 12.95 -14.56 0.94
CA LYS A 3 12.53 -13.39 1.72
C LYS A 3 11.18 -12.97 1.13
N LYS A 4 10.11 -13.11 1.91
CA LYS A 4 8.82 -12.51 1.58
C LYS A 4 8.81 -11.10 2.13
N GLU A 5 9.22 -10.14 1.31
CA GLU A 5 9.04 -8.74 1.63
C GLU A 5 7.55 -8.40 1.48
N THR A 6 6.99 -7.79 2.53
CA THR A 6 5.59 -7.34 2.56
C THR A 6 5.62 -5.82 2.54
N PHE A 7 4.99 -5.23 1.52
CA PHE A 7 4.91 -3.78 1.34
C PHE A 7 3.46 -3.32 1.48
N GLY A 8 3.22 -2.28 2.27
CA GLY A 8 1.91 -1.66 2.47
C GLY A 8 1.77 -0.36 1.67
N PHE A 9 0.63 -0.16 1.02
CA PHE A 9 0.28 1.11 0.36
C PHE A 9 -1.17 1.48 0.68
N ARG A 10 -1.53 2.76 0.56
CA ARG A 10 -2.87 3.27 0.88
C ARG A 10 -3.40 4.21 -0.20
N LYS A 11 -4.71 4.18 -0.40
CA LYS A 11 -5.45 5.17 -1.20
C LYS A 11 -6.02 6.26 -0.31
N SER A 12 -6.31 7.42 -0.87
CA SER A 12 -6.92 8.56 -0.19
C SER A 12 -8.15 9.07 -0.95
N ARG A 13 -9.12 9.60 -0.22
CA ARG A 13 -10.31 10.27 -0.79
C ARG A 13 -10.50 11.66 -0.20
N VAL A 14 -11.02 12.58 -1.00
CA VAL A 14 -11.45 13.92 -0.55
C VAL A 14 -12.76 14.27 -1.25
N SER A 15 -13.62 15.03 -0.58
CA SER A 15 -14.89 15.49 -1.15
C SER A 15 -15.03 17.01 -1.04
N LYS A 16 -15.88 17.62 -1.87
CA LYS A 16 -16.28 19.02 -1.76
C LYS A 16 -17.75 19.15 -1.41
N THR A 17 -18.12 20.09 -0.54
CA THR A 17 -19.51 20.33 -0.17
C THR A 17 -20.37 20.72 -1.38
N LEU A 18 -21.59 20.18 -1.48
CA LEU A 18 -22.56 20.59 -2.51
C LEU A 18 -23.13 21.99 -2.19
N CYS A 19 -23.02 22.93 -3.12
CA CYS A 19 -23.70 24.23 -3.05
C CYS A 19 -25.17 24.06 -3.50
N GLY A 20 -26.00 23.39 -2.69
CA GLY A 20 -27.40 23.14 -3.01
C GLY A 20 -28.35 23.84 -2.04
N ALA A 21 -29.13 24.81 -2.52
CA ALA A 21 -30.33 25.26 -1.84
C ALA A 21 -31.26 24.04 -1.67
N ILE A 22 -31.77 23.85 -0.45
CA ILE A 22 -32.58 22.67 -0.11
C ILE A 22 -33.85 22.67 -0.96
N LEU A 23 -33.93 21.76 -1.93
CA LEU A 23 -35.18 21.41 -2.62
C LEU A 23 -36.02 20.59 -1.63
N GLY A 24 -36.84 21.29 -0.85
CA GLY A 24 -37.64 20.72 0.23
C GLY A 24 -38.53 19.56 -0.25
N THR A 25 -38.33 18.39 0.35
CA THR A 25 -39.32 17.32 0.40
C THR A 25 -40.54 17.82 1.17
N ALA A 26 -41.64 18.06 0.45
CA ALA A 26 -42.94 18.34 1.04
C ALA A 26 -43.43 17.10 1.81
N ALA A 27 -43.40 17.16 3.14
CA ALA A 27 -44.05 16.18 4.01
C ALA A 27 -45.28 16.83 4.67
N PHE A 28 -46.44 16.47 4.12
CA PHE A 28 -47.80 16.44 4.68
C PHE A 28 -48.35 17.62 5.48
N VAL A 29 -49.32 18.27 4.83
CA VAL A 29 -50.34 19.20 5.32
C VAL A 29 -51.20 18.57 6.42
N ALA A 30 -51.44 19.32 7.50
CA ALA A 30 -52.64 19.23 8.31
C ALA A 30 -53.33 20.60 8.35
N VAL A 31 -54.39 20.75 7.54
CA VAL A 31 -55.31 21.90 7.56
C VAL A 31 -56.25 21.75 8.76
N SER A 32 -56.36 22.80 9.58
CA SER A 32 -57.56 23.00 10.40
C SER A 32 -57.79 24.48 10.72
N GLY A 33 -58.93 25.00 10.27
CA GLY A 33 -59.66 26.04 11.01
C GLY A 33 -59.89 27.36 10.30
N ASN A 34 -60.92 27.40 9.45
CA ASN A 34 -61.64 28.63 9.10
C ASN A 34 -62.02 29.44 10.34
N LYS A 35 -61.85 30.77 10.29
CA LYS A 35 -62.84 31.70 10.86
C LYS A 35 -63.02 32.93 9.98
N VAL A 36 -64.20 32.98 9.36
CA VAL A 36 -64.82 34.15 8.78
C VAL A 36 -65.34 35.02 9.92
N LEU A 37 -65.05 36.32 9.89
CA LEU A 37 -65.87 37.34 10.53
C LEU A 37 -65.98 38.52 9.56
N ALA A 38 -67.20 38.74 9.07
CA ALA A 38 -67.63 39.96 8.41
C ALA A 38 -68.17 40.91 9.49
N GLU A 39 -67.89 42.21 9.38
CA GLU A 39 -68.62 43.25 10.12
C GLU A 39 -68.65 44.53 9.28
N GLU A 40 -69.83 45.16 9.20
CA GLU A 40 -70.20 46.23 8.26
C GLU A 40 -69.79 47.66 8.69
N THR A 41 -69.58 48.46 7.64
CA THR A 41 -69.67 49.92 7.42
C THR A 41 -70.05 50.87 8.56
N ILE A 42 -69.28 51.98 8.71
CA ILE A 42 -69.83 53.36 8.88
C ILE A 42 -68.96 54.39 8.12
N THR A 43 -69.61 55.18 7.26
CA THR A 43 -69.14 56.42 6.64
C THR A 43 -69.20 57.61 7.60
N SER A 44 -68.13 58.42 7.70
CA SER A 44 -68.20 59.89 7.88
C SER A 44 -66.83 60.53 7.68
N SER A 45 -66.72 61.47 6.74
CA SER A 45 -65.55 62.33 6.54
C SER A 45 -65.36 63.31 7.71
N PRO A 46 -64.10 63.72 7.98
CA PRO A 46 -63.69 65.05 7.58
C PRO A 46 -62.40 65.03 6.77
N VAL A 47 -62.22 66.07 5.97
CA VAL A 47 -61.06 66.28 5.09
C VAL A 47 -59.83 66.56 5.98
N ASP A 48 -59.18 65.50 6.43
CA ASP A 48 -57.75 65.52 6.67
C ASP A 48 -57.08 65.51 5.30
N THR A 49 -56.08 66.37 5.09
CA THR A 49 -55.03 66.13 4.09
C THR A 49 -54.18 64.94 4.53
N ALA A 50 -54.82 63.83 4.89
CA ALA A 50 -54.21 62.54 5.06
C ALA A 50 -53.84 62.09 3.65
N VAL A 51 -52.55 61.87 3.45
CA VAL A 51 -51.99 61.14 2.33
C VAL A 51 -52.88 59.91 2.12
N VAL A 52 -53.72 59.97 1.09
CA VAL A 52 -54.78 59.01 0.81
C VAL A 52 -54.17 57.62 0.73
N ASN A 53 -54.60 56.72 1.62
CA ASN A 53 -54.51 55.26 1.48
C ASN A 53 -53.24 54.72 0.81
N SER A 54 -52.06 55.15 1.26
CA SER A 54 -50.84 54.43 0.87
C SER A 54 -50.60 53.31 1.88
N GLU A 55 -50.68 52.05 1.44
CA GLU A 55 -50.41 50.88 2.28
C GLU A 55 -48.99 50.89 2.88
N THR A 56 -48.12 51.74 2.32
CA THR A 56 -46.71 51.89 2.66
C THR A 56 -46.35 53.25 3.29
N GLY A 57 -47.29 54.20 3.42
CA GLY A 57 -47.01 55.57 3.87
C GLY A 57 -46.38 56.49 2.79
N ASN A 58 -46.13 55.99 1.58
CA ASN A 58 -45.57 56.76 0.46
C ASN A 58 -46.67 57.15 -0.55
N PRO A 59 -46.74 58.41 -1.01
CA PRO A 59 -47.77 58.87 -1.97
C PRO A 59 -47.45 58.44 -3.42
N ALA A 60 -47.23 57.13 -3.64
CA ALA A 60 -46.99 56.59 -4.96
C ALA A 60 -48.27 56.66 -5.81
N THR A 61 -48.15 57.15 -7.06
CA THR A 61 -49.28 57.24 -8.00
C THR A 61 -49.42 56.01 -8.89
N ASN A 62 -48.50 55.05 -8.76
CA ASN A 62 -48.46 53.77 -9.43
C ASN A 62 -47.77 52.74 -8.51
N LEU A 63 -48.25 51.50 -8.48
CA LEU A 63 -47.79 50.43 -7.56
C LEU A 63 -47.79 50.83 -6.07
N PRO A 64 -48.95 51.25 -5.51
CA PRO A 64 -49.04 51.69 -4.12
C PRO A 64 -49.08 50.55 -3.08
N GLU A 65 -49.21 49.29 -3.53
CA GLU A 65 -49.37 48.12 -2.66
C GLU A 65 -48.12 47.89 -1.79
N LYS A 66 -48.32 47.47 -0.54
CA LYS A 66 -47.20 47.09 0.33
C LYS A 66 -46.65 45.71 -0.05
N GLN A 67 -45.40 45.45 0.32
CA GLN A 67 -44.81 44.13 0.16
C GLN A 67 -45.63 43.08 0.93
N GLU A 68 -45.94 41.97 0.26
CA GLU A 68 -46.62 40.81 0.85
C GLU A 68 -45.73 40.07 1.85
N ASP A 69 -46.34 39.30 2.76
CA ASP A 69 -45.61 38.42 3.67
C ASP A 69 -44.82 37.37 2.86
N PRO A 70 -43.59 37.00 3.29
CA PRO A 70 -42.79 36.01 2.59
C PRO A 70 -43.49 34.64 2.55
N THR A 71 -43.32 33.91 1.45
CA THR A 71 -43.88 32.57 1.32
C THR A 71 -43.24 31.60 2.33
N THR A 72 -43.95 30.53 2.68
CA THR A 72 -43.41 29.50 3.57
C THR A 72 -42.13 28.87 3.01
N GLU A 73 -42.03 28.69 1.70
CA GLU A 73 -40.83 28.22 1.02
C GLU A 73 -39.66 29.20 1.17
N ALA A 74 -39.93 30.51 1.03
CA ALA A 74 -38.92 31.55 1.23
C ALA A 74 -38.44 31.58 2.69
N THR A 75 -39.36 31.53 3.66
CA THR A 75 -39.02 31.45 5.08
C THR A 75 -38.21 30.20 5.40
N ASN A 76 -38.60 29.03 4.88
CA ASN A 76 -37.87 27.78 5.09
C ASN A 76 -36.48 27.81 4.46
N SER A 77 -36.36 28.32 3.23
CA SER A 77 -35.06 28.49 2.56
C SER A 77 -34.15 29.46 3.30
N GLN A 78 -34.70 30.54 3.87
CA GLN A 78 -33.94 31.50 4.69
C GLN A 78 -33.50 30.89 6.02
N ASN A 79 -34.37 30.11 6.68
CA ASN A 79 -34.05 29.40 7.91
C ASN A 79 -32.96 28.34 7.72
N GLN A 80 -32.84 27.81 6.51
CA GLN A 80 -31.82 26.82 6.13
C GLN A 80 -30.60 27.45 5.45
N ALA A 81 -30.52 28.79 5.41
CA ALA A 81 -29.39 29.47 4.80
C ALA A 81 -28.06 29.06 5.48
N GLY A 82 -27.08 28.68 4.67
CA GLY A 82 -25.78 28.19 5.15
C GLY A 82 -25.75 26.71 5.54
N GLN A 83 -26.88 26.00 5.50
CA GLN A 83 -26.88 24.53 5.61
C GLN A 83 -26.46 23.91 4.28
N ALA A 84 -25.64 22.86 4.35
CA ALA A 84 -25.26 22.08 3.19
C ALA A 84 -25.52 20.60 3.45
N GLN A 85 -26.01 19.90 2.43
CA GLN A 85 -26.31 18.49 2.50
C GLN A 85 -25.59 17.74 1.37
N GLY A 86 -24.81 16.73 1.75
CA GLY A 86 -24.04 15.90 0.82
C GLY A 86 -22.71 16.54 0.37
N SER A 87 -21.96 15.76 -0.40
CA SER A 87 -20.66 16.13 -0.93
C SER A 87 -20.43 15.52 -2.31
N MET A 88 -19.56 16.13 -3.10
CA MET A 88 -19.07 15.62 -4.38
C MET A 88 -17.70 14.99 -4.17
N PRO A 89 -17.51 13.69 -4.46
CA PRO A 89 -16.19 13.08 -4.38
C PRO A 89 -15.28 13.69 -5.46
N ILE A 90 -14.01 13.91 -5.09
CA ILE A 90 -12.95 14.30 -6.03
C ILE A 90 -12.12 13.05 -6.31
N ASP A 91 -11.93 12.76 -7.60
CA ASP A 91 -11.15 11.62 -8.07
C ASP A 91 -9.72 12.05 -8.35
N VAL A 92 -8.75 11.33 -7.78
CA VAL A 92 -7.31 11.55 -7.98
C VAL A 92 -6.73 10.28 -8.58
N SER A 93 -6.12 10.40 -9.75
CA SER A 93 -5.59 9.24 -10.49
C SER A 93 -4.62 8.41 -9.65
N THR A 94 -4.82 7.10 -9.62
CA THR A 94 -3.96 6.11 -8.97
C THR A 94 -3.08 5.33 -9.94
N SER A 95 -3.07 5.68 -11.23
CA SER A 95 -2.49 4.85 -12.29
C SER A 95 -1.02 4.47 -12.07
N GLU A 96 -0.18 5.41 -11.64
CA GLU A 96 1.25 5.17 -11.40
C GLU A 96 1.46 4.29 -10.16
N LEU A 97 0.67 4.51 -9.10
CA LEU A 97 0.69 3.70 -7.90
C LEU A 97 0.24 2.27 -8.19
N ASP A 98 -0.86 2.10 -8.91
CA ASP A 98 -1.38 0.78 -9.31
C ASP A 98 -0.36 0.04 -10.20
N GLN A 99 0.32 0.74 -11.12
CA GLN A 99 1.39 0.16 -11.93
C GLN A 99 2.56 -0.34 -11.06
N ALA A 100 3.05 0.48 -10.13
CA ALA A 100 4.14 0.10 -9.24
C ALA A 100 3.78 -1.14 -8.39
N VAL A 101 2.54 -1.20 -7.91
CA VAL A 101 1.99 -2.36 -7.17
C VAL A 101 1.99 -3.62 -8.04
N GLU A 102 1.56 -3.55 -9.29
CA GLU A 102 1.56 -4.70 -10.19
C GLU A 102 2.98 -5.18 -10.54
N GLU A 103 3.93 -4.26 -10.74
CA GLU A 103 5.34 -4.59 -10.95
C GLU A 103 5.96 -5.29 -9.73
N ALA A 104 5.63 -4.84 -8.52
CA ALA A 104 6.06 -5.48 -7.27
C ALA A 104 5.49 -6.89 -7.12
N LYS A 105 4.18 -7.08 -7.37
CA LYS A 105 3.56 -8.42 -7.35
C LYS A 105 4.18 -9.35 -8.38
N ALA A 106 4.44 -8.85 -9.59
CA ALA A 106 5.11 -9.62 -10.65
C ALA A 106 6.54 -10.02 -10.26
N ALA A 107 7.22 -9.22 -9.45
CA ALA A 107 8.51 -9.56 -8.86
C ALA A 107 8.43 -10.58 -7.70
N GLY A 108 7.23 -10.96 -7.25
CA GLY A 108 7.02 -11.89 -6.15
C GLY A 108 6.91 -11.22 -4.76
N ILE A 109 6.84 -9.90 -4.71
CA ILE A 109 6.68 -9.13 -3.47
C ILE A 109 5.21 -9.20 -3.04
N THR A 110 4.98 -9.42 -1.75
CA THR A 110 3.62 -9.38 -1.21
C THR A 110 3.23 -7.92 -0.99
N VAL A 111 2.16 -7.48 -1.65
CA VAL A 111 1.67 -6.10 -1.53
C VAL A 111 0.31 -6.11 -0.83
N VAL A 112 0.14 -5.25 0.16
CA VAL A 112 -1.08 -5.09 0.96
C VAL A 112 -1.60 -3.66 0.79
N GLU A 113 -2.89 -3.55 0.47
CA GLU A 113 -3.58 -2.26 0.49
C GLU A 113 -4.13 -2.01 1.90
N ASP A 114 -3.69 -0.91 2.51
CA ASP A 114 -4.16 -0.43 3.80
C ASP A 114 -5.51 0.30 3.67
N GLU A 115 -6.12 0.61 4.82
CA GLU A 115 -7.38 1.36 4.86
C GLU A 115 -7.28 2.71 4.12
N THR A 116 -8.30 3.02 3.32
CA THR A 116 -8.38 4.28 2.60
C THR A 116 -8.43 5.47 3.56
N VAL A 117 -7.56 6.45 3.35
CA VAL A 117 -7.50 7.66 4.17
C VAL A 117 -8.53 8.67 3.70
N ASP A 118 -9.47 8.99 4.57
CA ASP A 118 -10.44 10.06 4.34
C ASP A 118 -9.85 11.42 4.72
N LYS A 119 -9.63 12.28 3.71
CA LYS A 119 -9.15 13.67 3.89
C LYS A 119 -10.29 14.65 4.21
N GLY A 120 -11.52 14.16 4.31
CA GLY A 120 -12.70 14.93 4.70
C GLY A 120 -13.39 15.65 3.54
N THR A 121 -14.28 16.58 3.91
CA THR A 121 -15.01 17.42 2.97
C THR A 121 -14.57 18.87 3.10
N VAL A 122 -14.15 19.48 1.99
CA VAL A 122 -13.74 20.90 1.91
C VAL A 122 -14.85 21.77 1.33
N THR A 123 -14.81 23.07 1.62
CA THR A 123 -15.88 24.00 1.20
C THR A 123 -15.49 24.88 0.01
N THR A 124 -14.18 25.08 -0.19
CA THR A 124 -13.65 25.92 -1.27
C THR A 124 -13.02 25.09 -2.39
N ALA A 125 -12.82 25.69 -3.57
CA ALA A 125 -12.12 25.03 -4.67
C ALA A 125 -10.60 24.99 -4.42
N GLU A 126 -10.08 25.99 -3.72
CA GLU A 126 -8.66 26.14 -3.39
C GLU A 126 -8.22 25.08 -2.39
N GLU A 127 -9.00 24.83 -1.32
CA GLU A 127 -8.74 23.73 -0.38
C GLU A 127 -8.85 22.36 -1.08
N ALA A 128 -9.78 22.21 -2.02
CA ALA A 128 -9.92 20.98 -2.81
C ALA A 128 -8.67 20.72 -3.64
N ALA A 129 -8.19 21.72 -4.38
CA ALA A 129 -6.98 21.63 -5.18
C ALA A 129 -5.73 21.36 -4.32
N GLN A 130 -5.65 21.96 -3.12
CA GLN A 130 -4.56 21.68 -2.19
C GLN A 130 -4.58 20.22 -1.72
N LYS A 131 -5.76 19.70 -1.34
CA LYS A 131 -5.90 18.30 -0.92
C LYS A 131 -5.66 17.31 -2.05
N GLU A 132 -6.10 17.64 -3.27
CA GLU A 132 -5.80 16.87 -4.46
C GLU A 132 -4.28 16.79 -4.72
N ALA A 133 -3.56 17.92 -4.60
CA ALA A 133 -2.11 17.94 -4.72
C ALA A 133 -1.42 17.11 -3.63
N GLU A 134 -1.84 17.25 -2.36
CA GLU A 134 -1.33 16.40 -1.26
C GLU A 134 -1.52 14.90 -1.52
N ILE A 135 -2.69 14.50 -2.06
CA ILE A 135 -2.97 13.10 -2.39
C ILE A 135 -2.09 12.62 -3.55
N LYS A 136 -1.93 13.45 -4.57
CA LYS A 136 -1.10 13.12 -5.74
C LYS A 136 0.37 12.94 -5.35
N ASP A 137 0.90 13.82 -4.52
CA ASP A 137 2.29 13.73 -4.03
C ASP A 137 2.49 12.50 -3.12
N ASP A 138 1.48 12.15 -2.29
CA ASP A 138 1.50 10.93 -1.48
C ASP A 138 1.50 9.67 -2.36
N TYR A 139 0.69 9.62 -3.41
CA TYR A 139 0.68 8.50 -4.37
C TYR A 139 2.00 8.37 -5.12
N ALA A 140 2.58 9.48 -5.59
CA ALA A 140 3.88 9.48 -6.24
C ALA A 140 4.97 8.96 -5.29
N SER A 141 4.98 9.43 -4.04
CA SER A 141 5.93 8.97 -3.02
C SER A 141 5.78 7.48 -2.72
N GLN A 142 4.55 6.97 -2.62
CA GLN A 142 4.29 5.55 -2.42
C GLN A 142 4.74 4.71 -3.63
N ALA A 143 4.47 5.18 -4.85
CA ALA A 143 4.89 4.50 -6.07
C ALA A 143 6.43 4.41 -6.18
N GLU A 144 7.14 5.51 -5.86
CA GLU A 144 8.60 5.53 -5.81
C GLU A 144 9.16 4.55 -4.77
N ALA A 145 8.60 4.54 -3.56
CA ALA A 145 9.03 3.63 -2.50
C ALA A 145 8.80 2.14 -2.86
N ILE A 146 7.66 1.82 -3.50
CA ILE A 146 7.38 0.48 -4.02
C ILE A 146 8.41 0.09 -5.07
N LYS A 147 8.70 1.01 -5.99
CA LYS A 147 9.65 0.77 -7.08
C LYS A 147 11.06 0.55 -6.56
N GLU A 148 11.54 1.38 -5.63
CA GLU A 148 12.87 1.22 -5.01
C GLU A 148 12.99 -0.14 -4.31
N THR A 149 11.97 -0.51 -3.52
CA THR A 149 11.91 -1.83 -2.86
C THR A 149 11.95 -2.96 -3.89
N THR A 150 11.20 -2.80 -4.99
CA THR A 150 11.13 -3.80 -6.06
C THR A 150 12.46 -3.97 -6.79
N ASP A 151 13.15 -2.88 -7.09
CA ASP A 151 14.46 -2.91 -7.75
C ASP A 151 15.52 -3.53 -6.84
N GLN A 152 15.51 -3.18 -5.54
CA GLN A 152 16.40 -3.78 -4.56
C GLN A 152 16.13 -5.28 -4.40
N TYR A 153 14.88 -5.70 -4.30
CA TYR A 153 14.51 -7.11 -4.20
C TYR A 153 15.02 -7.92 -5.41
N LYS A 154 14.84 -7.41 -6.63
CA LYS A 154 15.35 -8.06 -7.85
C LYS A 154 16.88 -8.19 -7.83
N ALA A 155 17.58 -7.14 -7.36
CA ALA A 155 19.04 -7.17 -7.23
C ALA A 155 19.50 -8.21 -6.19
N ASP A 156 18.84 -8.27 -5.03
CA ASP A 156 19.11 -9.24 -3.97
C ASP A 156 18.90 -10.68 -4.46
N VAL A 157 17.81 -10.94 -5.20
CA VAL A 157 17.54 -12.27 -5.79
C VAL A 157 18.64 -12.66 -6.77
N ALA A 158 19.04 -11.76 -7.66
CA ALA A 158 20.11 -12.02 -8.62
C ALA A 158 21.46 -12.29 -7.93
N ALA A 159 21.80 -11.52 -6.89
CA ALA A 159 23.02 -11.72 -6.11
C ALA A 159 23.02 -13.06 -5.37
N ASN A 160 21.89 -13.44 -4.76
CA ASN A 160 21.75 -14.74 -4.09
C ASN A 160 21.87 -15.92 -5.05
N GLN A 161 21.31 -15.80 -6.25
CA GLN A 161 21.43 -16.83 -7.28
C GLN A 161 22.90 -16.99 -7.71
N ALA A 162 23.59 -15.88 -8.00
CA ALA A 162 25.00 -15.90 -8.36
C ALA A 162 25.89 -16.52 -7.26
N GLU A 163 25.63 -16.21 -5.99
CA GLU A 163 26.37 -16.80 -4.87
C GLU A 163 26.07 -18.30 -4.70
N THR A 164 24.82 -18.72 -4.90
CA THR A 164 24.43 -20.14 -4.89
C THR A 164 25.16 -20.92 -5.98
N ASP A 165 25.23 -20.37 -7.18
CA ASP A 165 25.94 -20.99 -8.31
C ASP A 165 27.44 -21.07 -8.04
N ARG A 166 28.04 -20.01 -7.48
CA ARG A 166 29.46 -19.97 -7.08
C ARG A 166 29.78 -21.05 -6.04
N ILE A 167 29.00 -21.13 -4.96
CA ILE A 167 29.20 -22.13 -3.90
C ILE A 167 29.00 -23.55 -4.45
N THR A 168 28.02 -23.76 -5.31
CA THR A 168 27.76 -25.06 -5.93
C THR A 168 28.95 -25.52 -6.77
N ALA A 169 29.52 -24.62 -7.58
CA ALA A 169 30.71 -24.90 -8.38
C ALA A 169 31.95 -25.18 -7.51
N GLU A 170 32.17 -24.37 -6.47
CA GLU A 170 33.28 -24.53 -5.53
C GLU A 170 33.21 -25.88 -4.78
N ASN A 171 32.02 -26.27 -4.34
CA ASN A 171 31.79 -27.55 -3.67
C ASN A 171 32.00 -28.73 -4.62
N ALA A 172 31.56 -28.62 -5.88
CA ALA A 172 31.81 -29.66 -6.88
C ALA A 172 33.31 -29.84 -7.14
N ALA A 173 34.07 -28.74 -7.25
CA ALA A 173 35.52 -28.79 -7.45
C ALA A 173 36.24 -29.40 -6.24
N LYS A 174 35.91 -28.97 -5.02
CA LYS A 174 36.47 -29.54 -3.78
C LYS A 174 36.17 -31.03 -3.64
N LYS A 175 34.95 -31.46 -3.98
CA LYS A 175 34.57 -32.87 -3.96
C LYS A 175 35.39 -33.69 -4.96
N ALA A 176 35.56 -33.19 -6.18
CA ALA A 176 36.39 -33.85 -7.19
C ALA A 176 37.85 -33.98 -6.73
N GLN A 177 38.42 -32.91 -6.16
CA GLN A 177 39.78 -32.95 -5.60
C GLN A 177 39.89 -33.97 -4.46
N TYR A 178 38.93 -33.98 -3.52
CA TYR A 178 38.91 -34.95 -2.43
C TYR A 178 38.85 -36.40 -2.93
N GLU A 179 38.05 -36.67 -3.95
CA GLU A 179 37.96 -38.01 -4.55
C GLU A 179 39.28 -38.42 -5.23
N GLN A 180 39.96 -37.49 -5.89
CA GLN A 180 41.28 -37.72 -6.47
C GLN A 180 42.33 -38.00 -5.38
N ASP A 181 42.39 -37.17 -4.34
CA ASP A 181 43.34 -37.33 -3.23
C ASP A 181 43.11 -38.64 -2.49
N ARG A 182 41.85 -39.01 -2.27
CA ARG A 182 41.49 -40.29 -1.65
C ARG A 182 41.97 -41.47 -2.50
N LYS A 183 41.82 -41.40 -3.82
CA LYS A 183 42.31 -42.45 -4.72
C LYS A 183 43.83 -42.57 -4.66
N ALA A 184 44.56 -41.45 -4.75
CA ALA A 184 46.02 -41.44 -4.66
C ALA A 184 46.52 -41.97 -3.31
N TYR A 185 45.83 -41.62 -2.22
CA TYR A 185 46.13 -42.14 -0.89
C TYR A 185 45.95 -43.66 -0.81
N LEU A 186 44.86 -44.21 -1.35
CA LEU A 186 44.63 -45.66 -1.37
C LEU A 186 45.69 -46.39 -2.19
N GLU A 187 46.06 -45.87 -3.36
CA GLU A 187 47.14 -46.43 -4.19
C GLU A 187 48.49 -46.44 -3.45
N GLU A 188 48.79 -45.38 -2.69
CA GLU A 188 50.00 -45.30 -1.88
C GLU A 188 49.99 -46.29 -0.70
N VAL A 189 48.84 -46.45 -0.03
CA VAL A 189 48.66 -47.45 1.04
C VAL A 189 48.88 -48.87 0.51
N ASP A 190 48.35 -49.19 -0.67
CA ASP A 190 48.53 -50.49 -1.30
C ASP A 190 50.01 -50.74 -1.67
N ARG A 191 50.68 -49.72 -2.22
CA ARG A 191 52.12 -49.77 -2.52
C ARG A 191 52.97 -50.03 -1.28
N ILE A 192 52.78 -49.24 -0.22
CA ILE A 192 53.53 -49.39 1.04
C ILE A 192 53.27 -50.76 1.67
N THR A 193 52.02 -51.22 1.64
CA THR A 193 51.66 -52.55 2.14
C THR A 193 52.40 -53.65 1.39
N ALA A 194 52.45 -53.58 0.05
CA ALA A 194 53.17 -54.54 -0.77
C ALA A 194 54.69 -54.51 -0.54
N GLU A 195 55.30 -53.32 -0.48
CA GLU A 195 56.73 -53.16 -0.17
C GLU A 195 57.08 -53.72 1.22
N ASN A 196 56.24 -53.49 2.23
CA ASN A 196 56.45 -54.01 3.57
C ASN A 196 56.32 -55.54 3.63
N ALA A 197 55.37 -56.12 2.90
CA ALA A 197 55.24 -57.57 2.79
C ALA A 197 56.48 -58.20 2.14
N ALA A 198 57.00 -57.59 1.06
CA ALA A 198 58.23 -58.04 0.41
C ALA A 198 59.46 -57.93 1.32
N LYS A 199 59.63 -56.80 2.02
CA LYS A 199 60.71 -56.62 3.00
C LYS A 199 60.63 -57.62 4.14
N LYS A 200 59.43 -57.94 4.62
CA LYS A 200 59.22 -58.96 5.66
C LYS A 200 59.64 -60.33 5.16
N ALA A 201 59.24 -60.72 3.95
CA ALA A 201 59.64 -62.00 3.36
C ALA A 201 61.16 -62.11 3.15
N ASP A 202 61.81 -61.05 2.66
CA ASP A 202 63.28 -61.00 2.51
C ASP A 202 64.00 -61.10 3.87
N TYR A 203 63.48 -60.41 4.89
CA TYR A 203 64.00 -60.51 6.25
C TYR A 203 63.86 -61.94 6.82
N GLU A 204 62.70 -62.56 6.67
CA GLU A 204 62.45 -63.94 7.12
C GLU A 204 63.36 -64.95 6.40
N ALA A 205 63.58 -64.77 5.09
CA ALA A 205 64.50 -65.61 4.32
C ALA A 205 65.96 -65.47 4.78
N LYS A 206 66.43 -64.23 4.99
CA LYS A 206 67.78 -63.95 5.52
C LYS A 206 67.96 -64.50 6.93
N LEU A 207 66.93 -64.41 7.77
CA LEU A 207 66.97 -64.97 9.12
C LEU A 207 67.08 -66.50 9.09
N ALA A 208 66.31 -67.17 8.23
CA ALA A 208 66.39 -68.63 8.06
C ALA A 208 67.78 -69.06 7.56
N GLN A 209 68.35 -68.34 6.58
CA GLN A 209 69.71 -68.60 6.10
C GLN A 209 70.75 -68.44 7.22
N TYR A 210 70.67 -67.35 7.97
CA TYR A 210 71.58 -67.10 9.10
C TYR A 210 71.52 -68.22 10.15
N GLN A 211 70.30 -68.70 10.47
CA GLN A 211 70.12 -69.83 11.39
C GLN A 211 70.75 -71.12 10.86
N ALA A 212 70.61 -71.40 9.56
CA ALA A 212 71.23 -72.56 8.92
C ALA A 212 72.77 -72.48 8.93
N ASP A 213 73.34 -71.32 8.59
CA ASP A 213 74.78 -71.09 8.60
C ASP A 213 75.36 -71.23 10.01
N LEU A 214 74.67 -70.69 11.03
CA LEU A 214 75.06 -70.81 12.42
C LEU A 214 75.11 -72.27 12.88
N ALA A 215 74.09 -73.07 12.52
CA ALA A 215 74.05 -74.49 12.85
C ALA A 215 75.20 -75.28 12.19
N ALA A 216 75.50 -74.99 10.92
CA ALA A 216 76.62 -75.62 10.21
C ALA A 216 77.98 -75.30 10.86
N ILE A 217 78.19 -74.04 11.26
CA ILE A 217 79.41 -73.61 11.97
C ILE A 217 79.53 -74.32 13.33
N GLN A 218 78.43 -74.43 14.09
CA GLN A 218 78.44 -75.13 15.37
C GLN A 218 78.80 -76.62 15.20
N GLN A 219 78.24 -77.28 14.19
CA GLN A 219 78.55 -78.67 13.88
C GLN A 219 80.01 -78.88 13.47
N ALA A 220 80.59 -77.96 12.70
CA ALA A 220 81.99 -78.04 12.28
C ALA A 220 83.01 -77.85 13.43
N ASN A 221 82.59 -77.21 14.53
CA ASN A 221 83.42 -76.94 15.71
C ASN A 221 83.22 -77.95 16.87
N SER A 222 82.38 -78.96 16.65
CA SER A 222 82.09 -80.06 17.61
C SER A 222 83.01 -81.24 17.37
#